data_AF-A0A916LZ82-F1
#
_entry.id   AF-A0A916LZ82-F1
#
_cell.length_a   1.000
_cell.length_b   1.000
_cell.length_c   1.000
_cell.angle_alpha   90.00
_cell.angle_beta   90.00
_cell.angle_gamma   90.00
#
_symmetry.space_group_name_H-M   'P 1'
#
loop_
_entity.id
_entity.type
_entity.pdbx_description
1 polymer ?
#
loop_
_entity_poly.entity_id
_entity_poly.type
_entity_poly.pdbx_seq_one_letter_code
_entity_poly.pdbx_strand_id
1 'polypeptide(L)'
;MRHLIALLLAAPAFAQTTVFTDTFDSGPSVLWENQRGDWTASGGVYFAQTPSNSPPTLSTVPFVVGDCDIDVDVVGVIDGGIWVHVDQNAQNGVLLVTGGDNRTGRGLYWHAITNGGYSGSLGRTGPLFNQGDTIHVTIKVRGDIYAAYVNNNPIPATILNTGNYPAGRAGVYDYTAQPQQAFDNFVLTLPPLCDPDVNCDGAVNGFDIEVMEQAVNGDLTNFCQLNPDYNHDGSVNGFDVEAVEQGVNGAPC
;
A
#
# COMPACT_ATOMS: atom_id res chain seq x y z
N MET A 1 14.21 52.10 3.28
CA MET A 1 14.33 50.64 3.43
C MET A 1 12.93 50.08 3.67
N ARG A 2 12.34 49.39 2.68
CA ARG A 2 11.07 48.66 2.86
C ARG A 2 11.42 47.26 3.37
N HIS A 3 10.94 46.90 4.56
CA HIS A 3 11.06 45.54 5.07
C HIS A 3 9.94 44.71 4.46
N LEU A 4 10.31 43.76 3.61
CA LEU A 4 9.43 42.68 3.17
C LEU A 4 9.32 41.70 4.35
N ILE A 5 8.15 41.62 4.97
CA ILE A 5 7.83 40.53 5.89
C ILE A 5 7.30 39.40 5.02
N ALA A 6 8.09 38.34 4.86
CA ALA A 6 7.64 37.10 4.27
C ALA A 6 6.78 36.37 5.32
N LEU A 7 5.47 36.32 5.09
CA LEU A 7 4.56 35.46 5.84
C LEU A 7 4.75 34.03 5.32
N LEU A 8 5.45 33.19 6.08
CA LEU A 8 5.45 31.74 5.83
C LEU A 8 4.08 31.21 6.22
N LEU A 9 3.26 30.85 5.23
CA LEU A 9 2.07 30.03 5.43
C LEU A 9 2.55 28.58 5.56
N ALA A 10 2.48 28.02 6.76
CA ALA A 10 2.60 26.58 6.96
C ALA A 10 1.25 25.96 6.60
N ALA A 11 1.19 25.25 5.47
CA ALA A 11 0.01 24.46 5.15
C ALA A 11 -0.08 23.25 6.09
N PRO A 12 -1.29 22.86 6.52
CA PRO A 12 -1.48 21.60 7.21
C PRO A 12 -1.11 20.47 6.23
N ALA A 13 -0.11 19.66 6.60
CA ALA A 13 0.18 18.41 5.91
C ALA A 13 -0.78 17.35 6.46
N PHE A 14 -1.65 16.81 5.61
CA PHE A 14 -2.48 15.66 5.98
C PHE A 14 -1.56 14.45 6.17
N ALA A 15 -1.46 13.99 7.41
CA ALA A 15 -0.61 12.86 7.76
C ALA A 15 -1.34 11.55 7.47
N GLN A 16 -0.60 10.63 6.84
CA GLN A 16 -0.97 9.25 6.68
C GLN A 16 -1.25 8.61 8.06
N THR A 17 -2.35 7.86 8.18
CA THR A 17 -2.74 7.27 9.46
C THR A 17 -2.10 5.90 9.61
N THR A 18 -1.17 5.76 10.54
CA THR A 18 -0.59 4.46 10.87
C THR A 18 -1.61 3.56 11.57
N VAL A 19 -1.93 2.43 10.95
CA VAL A 19 -2.84 1.40 11.48
C VAL A 19 -2.08 0.41 12.34
N PHE A 20 -0.89 0.02 11.88
CA PHE A 20 -0.10 -1.01 12.53
C PHE A 20 1.38 -0.87 12.18
N THR A 21 2.24 -1.18 13.14
CA THR A 21 3.69 -1.29 12.95
C THR A 21 4.23 -2.48 13.72
N ASP A 22 5.22 -3.16 13.16
CA ASP A 22 6.02 -4.16 13.87
C ASP A 22 7.46 -4.17 13.36
N THR A 23 8.41 -3.92 14.26
CA THR A 23 9.86 -4.02 13.98
C THR A 23 10.43 -5.37 14.42
N PHE A 24 9.63 -6.24 15.04
CA PHE A 24 10.03 -7.57 15.51
C PHE A 24 11.22 -7.63 16.49
N ASP A 25 11.81 -6.49 16.87
CA ASP A 25 12.95 -6.37 17.80
C ASP A 25 12.66 -6.99 19.18
N SER A 26 11.40 -6.94 19.61
CA SER A 26 10.91 -7.50 20.87
C SER A 26 10.10 -8.79 20.69
N GLY A 27 10.21 -9.44 19.52
CA GLY A 27 9.30 -10.50 19.09
C GLY A 27 8.09 -9.94 18.33
N PRO A 28 7.29 -10.81 17.67
CA PRO A 28 6.17 -10.35 16.87
C PRO A 28 5.03 -9.88 17.78
N SER A 29 4.34 -8.83 17.34
CA SER A 29 3.09 -8.37 17.93
C SER A 29 2.09 -9.52 18.02
N VAL A 30 1.32 -9.54 19.12
CA VAL A 30 0.23 -10.51 19.33
C VAL A 30 -0.92 -10.38 18.31
N LEU A 31 -0.90 -9.33 17.49
CA LEU A 31 -1.88 -9.09 16.44
C LEU A 31 -1.61 -9.91 15.17
N TRP A 32 -0.42 -10.48 15.00
CA TRP A 32 -0.17 -11.41 13.89
C TRP A 32 -0.95 -12.71 14.09
N GLU A 33 -1.70 -13.11 13.06
CA GLU A 33 -2.59 -14.28 13.13
C GLU A 33 -1.93 -15.62 12.75
N ASN A 34 -0.74 -15.60 12.16
CA ASN A 34 0.14 -16.75 11.88
C ASN A 34 -0.59 -17.95 11.24
N GLN A 35 -1.51 -17.69 10.31
CA GLN A 35 -2.48 -18.68 9.88
C GLN A 35 -1.86 -19.94 9.26
N ARG A 36 -0.74 -19.81 8.55
CA ARG A 36 -0.05 -20.93 7.86
C ARG A 36 1.45 -20.69 7.78
N GLY A 37 2.26 -21.66 8.23
CA GLY A 37 3.72 -21.62 8.08
C GLY A 37 4.53 -21.63 9.37
N ASP A 38 3.89 -21.77 10.53
CA ASP A 38 4.55 -21.79 11.85
C ASP A 38 5.50 -20.59 12.02
N TRP A 39 4.91 -19.39 12.08
CA TRP A 39 5.68 -18.15 12.05
C TRP A 39 6.31 -17.83 13.40
N THR A 40 7.50 -17.24 13.35
CA THR A 40 8.25 -16.81 14.54
C THR A 40 9.07 -15.57 14.24
N ALA A 41 9.51 -14.85 15.29
CA ALA A 41 10.53 -13.83 15.15
C ALA A 41 11.78 -14.21 15.95
N SER A 42 12.94 -13.94 15.37
CA SER A 42 14.24 -14.15 16.01
C SER A 42 15.27 -13.22 15.39
N GLY A 43 16.13 -12.62 16.22
CA GLY A 43 17.16 -11.70 15.74
C GLY A 43 16.61 -10.43 15.07
N GLY A 44 15.43 -9.96 15.47
CA GLY A 44 14.77 -8.77 14.91
C GLY A 44 14.07 -8.99 13.57
N VAL A 45 13.91 -10.24 13.12
CA VAL A 45 13.22 -10.54 11.85
C VAL A 45 12.15 -11.60 12.03
N TYR A 46 11.15 -11.57 11.16
CA TYR A 46 9.96 -12.43 11.18
C TYR A 46 9.90 -13.36 9.97
N PHE A 47 9.66 -14.64 10.17
CA PHE A 47 9.72 -15.65 9.09
C PHE A 47 8.90 -16.90 9.40
N ALA A 48 8.63 -17.71 8.37
CA ALA A 48 7.95 -18.99 8.52
C ALA A 48 8.96 -20.11 8.83
N GLN A 49 8.66 -20.97 9.81
CA GLN A 49 9.47 -22.17 10.09
C GLN A 49 9.10 -23.32 9.16
N THR A 50 7.90 -23.31 8.59
CA THR A 50 7.39 -24.32 7.66
C THR A 50 6.83 -23.69 6.37
N PRO A 51 7.70 -23.02 5.57
CA PRO A 51 7.27 -22.36 4.34
C PRO A 51 6.70 -23.33 3.30
N SER A 52 5.65 -22.90 2.60
CA SER A 52 4.89 -23.66 1.61
C SER A 52 4.18 -22.72 0.65
N ASN A 53 4.00 -23.17 -0.59
CA ASN A 53 3.18 -22.52 -1.62
C ASN A 53 1.87 -23.27 -1.89
N SER A 54 1.62 -24.39 -1.19
CA SER A 54 0.43 -25.22 -1.33
C SER A 54 0.01 -25.84 0.01
N PRO A 55 -0.93 -25.20 0.74
CA PRO A 55 -1.37 -23.81 0.56
C PRO A 55 -0.23 -22.80 0.80
N PRO A 56 -0.29 -21.58 0.23
CA PRO A 56 0.68 -20.54 0.52
C PRO A 56 0.72 -20.22 2.00
N THR A 57 1.91 -20.07 2.58
CA THR A 57 2.03 -19.48 3.91
C THR A 57 1.36 -18.12 4.00
N LEU A 58 0.94 -17.81 5.20
CA LEU A 58 0.18 -16.61 5.49
C LEU A 58 0.35 -16.27 6.96
N SER A 59 0.76 -15.03 7.19
CA SER A 59 0.59 -14.34 8.45
C SER A 59 0.04 -12.96 8.13
N THR A 60 -1.17 -12.65 8.59
CA THR A 60 -1.77 -11.30 8.43
C THR A 60 -1.92 -10.60 9.76
N VAL A 61 -2.09 -9.29 9.69
CA VAL A 61 -2.69 -8.48 10.76
C VAL A 61 -4.23 -8.49 10.65
N PRO A 62 -4.99 -8.14 11.69
CA PRO A 62 -6.44 -8.39 11.71
C PRO A 62 -7.26 -7.27 11.05
N PHE A 63 -6.60 -6.19 10.62
CA PHE A 63 -7.24 -5.01 10.05
C PHE A 63 -7.71 -5.29 8.62
N VAL A 64 -8.99 -5.00 8.36
CA VAL A 64 -9.56 -5.02 7.01
C VAL A 64 -9.46 -3.61 6.45
N VAL A 65 -8.69 -3.45 5.38
CA VAL A 65 -8.43 -2.17 4.71
C VAL A 65 -8.80 -2.29 3.24
N GLY A 66 -9.25 -1.20 2.63
CA GLY A 66 -9.25 -1.02 1.17
C GLY A 66 -7.98 -0.25 0.80
N ASP A 67 -8.14 1.01 0.44
CA ASP A 67 -7.01 1.90 0.19
C ASP A 67 -6.02 1.92 1.37
N CYS A 68 -4.76 1.60 1.06
CA CYS A 68 -3.72 1.43 2.06
C CYS A 68 -2.32 1.59 1.44
N ASP A 69 -1.36 1.87 2.33
CA ASP A 69 0.06 1.78 2.05
C ASP A 69 0.68 0.74 3.00
N ILE A 70 1.49 -0.16 2.44
CA ILE A 70 2.24 -1.19 3.17
C ILE A 70 3.72 -0.94 2.90
N ASP A 71 4.50 -0.73 3.94
CA ASP A 71 5.97 -0.66 3.88
C ASP A 71 6.55 -1.83 4.65
N VAL A 72 7.56 -2.49 4.09
CA VAL A 72 8.22 -3.64 4.73
C VAL A 72 9.62 -3.83 4.17
N ASP A 73 10.55 -4.19 5.05
CA ASP A 73 11.86 -4.68 4.66
C ASP A 73 11.79 -6.19 4.44
N VAL A 74 12.19 -6.65 3.26
CA VAL A 74 12.37 -8.07 2.94
C VAL A 74 13.85 -8.39 3.08
N VAL A 75 14.19 -9.11 4.14
CA VAL A 75 15.56 -9.50 4.49
C VAL A 75 15.90 -10.82 3.82
N GLY A 76 16.97 -10.83 3.02
CA GLY A 76 17.39 -12.04 2.31
C GLY A 76 16.41 -12.46 1.22
N VAL A 77 16.01 -11.52 0.36
CA VAL A 77 14.97 -11.71 -0.66
C VAL A 77 15.28 -12.87 -1.60
N ILE A 78 14.36 -13.84 -1.67
CA ILE A 78 14.51 -15.08 -2.46
C ILE A 78 13.22 -15.50 -3.15
N ASP A 79 12.24 -15.97 -2.39
CA ASP A 79 10.93 -16.43 -2.85
C ASP A 79 9.96 -16.36 -1.67
N GLY A 80 9.11 -15.34 -1.71
CA GLY A 80 8.17 -14.96 -0.67
C GLY A 80 7.39 -13.75 -1.18
N GLY A 81 6.87 -12.91 -0.28
CA GLY A 81 6.05 -11.81 -0.73
C GLY A 81 5.21 -11.13 0.33
N ILE A 82 4.32 -10.27 -0.16
CA ILE A 82 3.39 -9.48 0.64
C ILE A 82 1.98 -9.78 0.16
N TRP A 83 1.14 -10.14 1.13
CA TRP A 83 -0.29 -10.35 0.94
C TRP A 83 -1.04 -9.03 1.09
N VAL A 84 -1.99 -8.79 0.19
CA VAL A 84 -2.85 -7.61 0.16
C VAL A 84 -4.29 -8.06 -0.06
N HIS A 85 -5.21 -7.47 0.69
CA HIS A 85 -6.65 -7.74 0.62
C HIS A 85 -7.04 -9.22 0.73
N VAL A 86 -6.42 -9.91 1.68
CA VAL A 86 -6.75 -11.31 1.99
C VAL A 86 -8.12 -11.37 2.66
N ASP A 87 -9.00 -12.22 2.15
CA ASP A 87 -10.31 -12.46 2.76
C ASP A 87 -10.19 -13.24 4.07
N GLN A 88 -11.28 -13.25 4.85
CA GLN A 88 -11.29 -13.91 6.16
C GLN A 88 -10.99 -15.42 6.08
N ASN A 89 -11.30 -16.06 4.95
CA ASN A 89 -11.07 -17.49 4.75
C ASN A 89 -9.67 -17.79 4.18
N ALA A 90 -8.89 -16.76 3.88
CA ALA A 90 -7.59 -16.86 3.22
C ALA A 90 -7.63 -17.69 1.92
N GLN A 91 -8.71 -17.50 1.15
CA GLN A 91 -8.99 -18.11 -0.16
C GLN A 91 -8.93 -17.09 -1.29
N ASN A 92 -9.06 -15.79 -0.98
CA ASN A 92 -9.06 -14.72 -1.96
C ASN A 92 -8.11 -13.61 -1.52
N GLY A 93 -7.44 -12.97 -2.48
CA GLY A 93 -6.60 -11.80 -2.24
C GLY A 93 -5.59 -11.58 -3.37
N VAL A 94 -4.71 -10.60 -3.17
CA VAL A 94 -3.59 -10.30 -4.05
C VAL A 94 -2.29 -10.65 -3.33
N LEU A 95 -1.37 -11.30 -4.04
CA LEU A 95 -0.04 -11.63 -3.54
C LEU A 95 1.01 -10.98 -4.44
N LEU A 96 1.78 -10.03 -3.90
CA LEU A 96 3.02 -9.59 -4.52
C LEU A 96 4.10 -10.61 -4.20
N VAL A 97 4.66 -11.26 -5.22
CA VAL A 97 5.78 -12.19 -5.06
C VAL A 97 7.10 -11.45 -5.26
N THR A 98 8.04 -11.66 -4.33
CA THR A 98 9.41 -11.16 -4.39
C THR A 98 10.36 -12.29 -4.77
N GLY A 99 11.12 -12.11 -5.86
CA GLY A 99 12.10 -13.06 -6.35
C GLY A 99 11.42 -14.18 -7.15
N GLY A 100 10.71 -15.10 -6.49
CA GLY A 100 9.89 -16.11 -7.17
C GLY A 100 10.67 -17.05 -8.09
N ASP A 101 9.95 -17.67 -9.04
CA ASP A 101 10.48 -18.61 -10.04
C ASP A 101 11.34 -19.73 -9.42
N ASN A 102 10.85 -20.34 -8.35
CA ASN A 102 11.59 -21.34 -7.57
C ASN A 102 12.98 -20.81 -7.17
N ARG A 103 13.02 -19.59 -6.60
CA ARG A 103 14.22 -18.96 -6.04
C ARG A 103 15.26 -18.52 -7.07
N THR A 104 14.83 -18.27 -8.31
CA THR A 104 15.74 -17.83 -9.40
C THR A 104 15.41 -16.46 -9.95
N GLY A 105 14.18 -15.98 -9.74
CA GLY A 105 13.79 -14.67 -10.22
C GLY A 105 14.41 -13.56 -9.37
N ARG A 106 14.52 -12.37 -9.97
CA ARG A 106 15.22 -11.22 -9.38
C ARG A 106 14.35 -9.96 -9.39
N GLY A 107 13.05 -10.16 -9.53
CA GLY A 107 12.08 -9.09 -9.73
C GLY A 107 10.81 -9.36 -8.95
N LEU A 108 9.76 -8.65 -9.34
CA LEU A 108 8.45 -8.75 -8.75
C LEU A 108 7.44 -9.28 -9.77
N TYR A 109 6.39 -9.92 -9.29
CA TYR A 109 5.16 -10.14 -10.03
C TYR A 109 4.00 -10.35 -9.08
N TRP A 110 2.77 -10.22 -9.58
CA TRP A 110 1.56 -10.41 -8.79
C TRP A 110 0.91 -11.74 -9.10
N HIS A 111 0.21 -12.28 -8.11
CA HIS A 111 -0.87 -13.24 -8.29
C HIS A 111 -2.17 -12.64 -7.77
N ALA A 112 -3.24 -12.80 -8.56
CA ALA A 112 -4.59 -12.76 -8.05
C ALA A 112 -4.95 -14.18 -7.58
N ILE A 113 -5.40 -14.31 -6.34
CA ILE A 113 -5.77 -15.60 -5.76
C ILE A 113 -7.28 -15.64 -5.62
N THR A 114 -7.90 -16.65 -6.24
CA THR A 114 -9.35 -16.80 -6.29
C THR A 114 -9.70 -18.23 -5.88
N ASN A 115 -10.49 -18.38 -4.82
CA ASN A 115 -10.87 -19.69 -4.27
C ASN A 115 -9.66 -20.62 -4.03
N GLY A 116 -8.55 -20.06 -3.54
CA GLY A 116 -7.30 -20.76 -3.24
C GLY A 116 -6.41 -21.05 -4.44
N GLY A 117 -6.85 -20.74 -5.66
CA GLY A 117 -6.08 -20.91 -6.89
C GLY A 117 -5.31 -19.65 -7.27
N TYR A 118 -4.04 -19.80 -7.67
CA TYR A 118 -3.24 -18.71 -8.23
C TYR A 118 -3.64 -18.43 -9.68
N SER A 119 -3.66 -17.15 -10.05
CA SER A 119 -3.56 -16.72 -11.46
C SER A 119 -2.19 -17.08 -12.05
N GLY A 120 -1.98 -16.81 -13.35
CA GLY A 120 -0.63 -16.66 -13.88
C GLY A 120 0.11 -15.47 -13.24
N SER A 121 1.43 -15.35 -13.45
CA SER A 121 2.17 -14.16 -13.02
C SER A 121 1.71 -12.92 -13.79
N LEU A 122 1.32 -11.87 -13.08
CA LEU A 122 0.87 -10.59 -13.63
C LEU A 122 1.89 -9.49 -13.33
N GLY A 123 2.01 -8.48 -14.21
CA GLY A 123 2.89 -7.32 -13.97
C GLY A 123 4.35 -7.69 -13.72
N ARG A 124 4.86 -8.76 -14.35
CA ARG A 124 6.21 -9.27 -14.09
C ARG A 124 7.28 -8.25 -14.51
N THR A 125 8.25 -8.02 -13.63
CA THR A 125 9.38 -7.12 -13.88
C THR A 125 10.62 -7.85 -14.38
N GLY A 126 11.60 -7.08 -14.88
CA GLY A 126 12.98 -7.53 -15.02
C GLY A 126 13.70 -7.62 -13.65
N PRO A 127 15.03 -7.84 -13.66
CA PRO A 127 15.84 -7.83 -12.44
C PRO A 127 15.85 -6.45 -11.76
N LEU A 128 15.58 -6.45 -10.46
CA LEU A 128 15.56 -5.28 -9.56
C LEU A 128 16.56 -5.43 -8.40
N PHE A 129 16.88 -6.67 -8.01
CA PHE A 129 17.76 -7.02 -6.90
C PHE A 129 18.50 -8.34 -7.16
N ASN A 130 19.45 -8.71 -6.31
CA ASN A 130 20.04 -10.05 -6.27
C ASN A 130 19.37 -10.90 -5.20
N GLN A 131 19.50 -12.21 -5.37
CA GLN A 131 19.06 -13.20 -4.38
C GLN A 131 19.86 -13.04 -3.08
N GLY A 132 19.17 -12.93 -1.95
CA GLY A 132 19.76 -12.70 -0.63
C GLY A 132 19.99 -11.23 -0.26
N ASP A 133 19.65 -10.27 -1.13
CA ASP A 133 19.68 -8.85 -0.77
C ASP A 133 18.64 -8.54 0.31
N THR A 134 18.82 -7.43 1.04
CA THR A 134 17.74 -6.80 1.81
C THR A 134 17.16 -5.69 0.96
N ILE A 135 15.84 -5.71 0.74
CA ILE A 135 15.12 -4.70 -0.05
C ILE A 135 14.02 -4.07 0.77
N HIS A 136 13.75 -2.80 0.51
CA HIS A 136 12.55 -2.14 1.02
C HIS A 136 11.45 -2.21 -0.03
N VAL A 137 10.27 -2.70 0.35
CA VAL A 137 9.10 -2.79 -0.53
C VAL A 137 8.00 -1.90 0.02
N THR A 138 7.54 -0.97 -0.81
CA THR A 138 6.32 -0.20 -0.57
C THR A 138 5.24 -0.68 -1.52
N ILE A 139 4.04 -0.95 -1.03
CA ILE A 139 2.84 -1.17 -1.84
C ILE A 139 1.87 -0.05 -1.55
N LYS A 140 1.33 0.57 -2.61
CA LYS A 140 0.23 1.52 -2.52
C LYS A 140 -0.98 0.95 -3.25
N VAL A 141 -2.10 0.88 -2.55
CA VAL A 141 -3.39 0.47 -3.12
C VAL A 141 -4.30 1.68 -3.18
N ARG A 142 -4.76 2.03 -4.38
CA ARG A 142 -5.75 3.08 -4.62
C ARG A 142 -6.88 2.55 -5.49
N GLY A 143 -8.03 2.30 -4.90
CA GLY A 143 -9.14 1.59 -5.54
C GLY A 143 -8.68 0.27 -6.17
N ASP A 144 -8.74 0.21 -7.51
CA ASP A 144 -8.39 -0.99 -8.28
C ASP A 144 -6.88 -1.10 -8.61
N ILE A 145 -6.07 -0.10 -8.24
CA ILE A 145 -4.66 -0.01 -8.62
C ILE A 145 -3.77 -0.44 -7.45
N TYR A 146 -2.95 -1.46 -7.70
CA TYR A 146 -1.92 -1.95 -6.79
C TYR A 146 -0.56 -1.64 -7.39
N ALA A 147 0.19 -0.74 -6.77
CA ALA A 147 1.52 -0.33 -7.24
C ALA A 147 2.58 -0.76 -6.23
N ALA A 148 3.63 -1.43 -6.69
CA ALA A 148 4.77 -1.81 -5.85
C ALA A 148 6.02 -1.03 -6.23
N TYR A 149 6.73 -0.54 -5.22
CA TYR A 149 7.96 0.23 -5.31
C TYR A 149 9.06 -0.50 -4.57
N VAL A 150 10.29 -0.35 -5.02
CA VAL A 150 11.46 -1.03 -4.43
C VAL A 150 12.52 0.01 -4.10
N ASN A 151 13.09 -0.09 -2.90
CA ASN A 151 14.20 0.73 -2.40
C ASN A 151 13.94 2.24 -2.52
N ASN A 152 12.74 2.67 -2.11
CA ASN A 152 12.30 4.07 -2.14
C ASN A 152 12.31 4.73 -3.53
N ASN A 153 12.31 3.93 -4.61
CA ASN A 153 12.17 4.47 -5.96
C ASN A 153 10.77 5.11 -6.10
N PRO A 154 10.65 6.38 -6.52
CA PRO A 154 9.35 7.03 -6.66
C PRO A 154 8.52 6.51 -7.85
N ILE A 155 9.13 5.74 -8.77
CA ILE A 155 8.45 5.12 -9.90
C ILE A 155 8.10 3.67 -9.53
N PRO A 156 6.84 3.24 -9.70
CA PRO A 156 6.46 1.88 -9.38
C PRO A 156 7.21 0.90 -10.27
N ALA A 157 7.77 -0.15 -9.66
CA ALA A 157 8.42 -1.24 -10.36
C ALA A 157 7.40 -2.09 -11.12
N THR A 158 6.19 -2.24 -10.57
CA THR A 158 5.08 -2.97 -11.18
C THR A 158 3.73 -2.43 -10.72
N ILE A 159 2.72 -2.58 -11.58
CA ILE A 159 1.33 -2.22 -11.33
C ILE A 159 0.43 -3.40 -11.69
N LEU A 160 -0.57 -3.66 -10.85
CA LEU A 160 -1.71 -4.53 -11.14
C LEU A 160 -2.99 -3.67 -11.08
N ASN A 161 -3.88 -3.85 -12.07
CA ASN A 161 -5.19 -3.21 -12.10
C ASN A 161 -6.28 -4.28 -11.97
N THR A 162 -7.01 -4.29 -10.86
CA THR A 162 -8.12 -5.21 -10.58
C THR A 162 -9.04 -4.70 -9.46
N GLY A 163 -10.35 -4.67 -9.72
CA GLY A 163 -11.39 -4.38 -8.72
C GLY A 163 -12.00 -5.60 -8.03
N ASN A 164 -11.38 -6.78 -8.16
CA ASN A 164 -11.94 -8.02 -7.60
C ASN A 164 -11.74 -8.16 -6.08
N TYR A 165 -10.84 -7.36 -5.51
CA TYR A 165 -10.46 -7.42 -4.10
C TYR A 165 -10.52 -6.00 -3.50
N PRO A 166 -11.72 -5.45 -3.25
CA PRO A 166 -11.85 -4.05 -2.84
C PRO A 166 -11.35 -3.79 -1.42
N ALA A 167 -11.29 -4.82 -0.57
CA ALA A 167 -10.75 -4.72 0.78
C ALA A 167 -10.37 -6.10 1.32
N GLY A 168 -9.49 -6.12 2.32
CA GLY A 168 -9.14 -7.31 3.08
C GLY A 168 -7.95 -7.06 4.00
N ARG A 169 -7.32 -8.13 4.46
CA ARG A 169 -6.18 -8.07 5.38
C ARG A 169 -4.85 -7.99 4.64
N ALA A 170 -3.88 -7.32 5.25
CA ALA A 170 -2.50 -7.28 4.78
C ALA A 170 -1.61 -8.25 5.58
N GLY A 171 -0.55 -8.75 4.96
CA GLY A 171 0.35 -9.68 5.62
C GLY A 171 1.57 -10.07 4.79
N VAL A 172 2.24 -11.13 5.21
CA VAL A 172 3.49 -11.61 4.60
C VAL A 172 3.37 -13.08 4.17
N TYR A 173 4.14 -13.43 3.14
CA TYR A 173 4.22 -14.75 2.50
C TYR A 173 5.68 -15.20 2.44
N ASP A 174 5.98 -16.41 2.88
CA ASP A 174 7.31 -17.00 2.83
C ASP A 174 7.30 -18.40 2.21
N TYR A 175 8.11 -18.61 1.17
CA TYR A 175 8.30 -19.89 0.50
C TYR A 175 9.74 -20.42 0.58
N THR A 176 10.59 -19.82 1.42
CA THR A 176 12.01 -20.10 1.42
C THR A 176 12.55 -20.48 2.79
N ALA A 177 12.75 -21.78 2.99
CA ALA A 177 13.37 -22.30 4.22
C ALA A 177 14.88 -22.06 4.31
N GLN A 178 15.62 -22.18 3.19
CA GLN A 178 17.08 -22.06 3.13
C GLN A 178 17.58 -21.65 1.72
N PRO A 179 18.44 -20.61 1.59
CA PRO A 179 18.69 -19.59 2.62
C PRO A 179 17.37 -18.92 3.03
N GLN A 180 17.21 -18.50 4.27
CA GLN A 180 15.92 -18.00 4.75
C GLN A 180 15.64 -16.58 4.24
N GLN A 181 14.41 -16.35 3.75
CA GLN A 181 13.86 -15.01 3.61
C GLN A 181 13.13 -14.65 4.92
N ALA A 182 13.21 -13.39 5.35
CA ALA A 182 12.50 -12.88 6.50
C ALA A 182 11.98 -11.46 6.25
N PHE A 183 11.22 -10.93 7.20
CA PHE A 183 10.59 -9.61 7.14
C PHE A 183 10.96 -8.77 8.35
N ASP A 184 11.11 -7.48 8.15
CA ASP A 184 11.34 -6.49 9.19
C ASP A 184 10.57 -5.18 8.88
N ASN A 185 10.36 -4.34 9.90
CA ASN A 185 9.77 -3.00 9.81
C ASN A 185 8.45 -2.96 9.03
N PHE A 186 7.53 -3.89 9.33
CA PHE A 186 6.22 -3.93 8.68
C PHE A 186 5.38 -2.75 9.18
N VAL A 187 4.92 -1.91 8.26
CA VAL A 187 4.05 -0.77 8.54
C VAL A 187 2.83 -0.88 7.63
N LEU A 188 1.65 -0.88 8.23
CA LEU A 188 0.38 -0.71 7.52
C LEU A 188 -0.20 0.64 7.89
N THR A 189 -0.62 1.37 6.87
CA THR A 189 -1.15 2.72 6.99
C THR A 189 -2.32 2.89 6.05
N LEU A 190 -3.24 3.77 6.42
CA LEU A 190 -4.24 4.30 5.49
C LEU A 190 -3.63 5.53 4.84
N PRO A 191 -3.87 5.76 3.53
CA PRO A 191 -3.61 7.08 2.97
C PRO A 191 -4.26 8.15 3.84
N PRO A 192 -3.74 9.38 3.83
CA PRO A 192 -4.47 10.48 4.42
C PRO A 192 -5.90 10.41 3.91
N LEU A 193 -6.89 10.49 4.81
CA LEU A 193 -8.25 10.74 4.37
C LEU A 193 -8.15 11.98 3.51
N CYS A 194 -8.49 11.87 2.22
CA CYS A 194 -8.67 13.08 1.44
C CYS A 194 -9.71 13.86 2.20
N ASP A 195 -9.41 15.11 2.49
CA ASP A 195 -10.37 16.00 3.10
C ASP A 195 -11.18 16.57 1.96
N PRO A 196 -12.38 16.04 1.66
CA PRO A 196 -13.22 16.63 0.63
C PRO A 196 -13.63 18.05 0.99
N ASP A 197 -13.36 18.57 2.21
CA ASP A 197 -13.47 19.98 2.56
C ASP A 197 -12.39 20.83 1.83
N VAL A 198 -12.50 20.92 0.50
CA VAL A 198 -11.53 21.65 -0.34
C VAL A 198 -11.68 23.17 -0.23
N ASN A 199 -12.75 23.65 0.41
CA ASN A 199 -12.99 25.06 0.70
C ASN A 199 -12.63 25.47 2.15
N CYS A 200 -12.33 24.48 3.01
CA CYS A 200 -11.94 24.62 4.42
C CYS A 200 -12.98 25.37 5.29
N ASP A 201 -14.27 25.24 4.99
CA ASP A 201 -15.33 25.84 5.80
C ASP A 201 -15.69 24.99 7.03
N GLY A 202 -15.09 23.80 7.16
CA GLY A 202 -15.28 22.84 8.23
C GLY A 202 -16.45 21.89 7.99
N ALA A 203 -17.07 21.91 6.81
CA ALA A 203 -18.21 21.08 6.47
C ALA A 203 -18.05 20.45 5.08
N VAL A 204 -17.83 19.15 5.04
CA VAL A 204 -17.85 18.34 3.81
C VAL A 204 -19.26 18.31 3.20
N ASN A 205 -19.48 19.02 2.08
CA ASN A 205 -20.79 19.17 1.45
C ASN A 205 -20.70 19.56 -0.05
N GLY A 206 -21.83 19.90 -0.68
CA GLY A 206 -21.88 20.25 -2.11
C GLY A 206 -21.07 21.51 -2.51
N PHE A 207 -20.80 22.42 -1.56
CA PHE A 207 -19.96 23.59 -1.80
C PHE A 207 -18.49 23.20 -2.09
N ASP A 208 -18.04 22.04 -1.61
CA ASP A 208 -16.72 21.52 -1.94
C ASP A 208 -16.61 21.10 -3.41
N ILE A 209 -17.66 20.47 -3.93
CA ILE A 209 -17.75 20.08 -5.33
C ILE A 209 -17.73 21.34 -6.21
N GLU A 210 -18.52 22.37 -5.86
CA GLU A 210 -18.55 23.65 -6.59
C GLU A 210 -17.17 24.34 -6.60
N VAL A 211 -16.44 24.27 -5.48
CA VAL A 211 -15.09 24.84 -5.36
C VAL A 211 -14.07 24.04 -6.18
N MET A 212 -14.18 22.71 -6.23
CA MET A 212 -13.36 21.87 -7.11
C MET A 212 -13.66 22.14 -8.59
N GLU A 213 -14.93 22.30 -8.97
CA GLU A 213 -15.32 22.68 -10.34
C GLU A 213 -14.72 24.03 -10.75
N GLN A 214 -14.71 25.01 -9.84
CA GLN A 214 -14.05 26.31 -10.04
C GLN A 214 -12.54 26.12 -10.22
N ALA A 215 -11.91 25.31 -9.39
CA ALA A 215 -10.47 25.05 -9.42
C ALA A 215 -10.02 24.38 -10.72
N VAL A 216 -10.80 23.42 -11.25
CA VAL A 216 -10.56 22.81 -12.57
C VAL A 216 -10.65 23.83 -13.71
N ASN A 217 -11.49 24.85 -13.56
CA ASN A 217 -11.59 25.96 -14.51
C ASN A 217 -10.54 27.07 -14.27
N GLY A 218 -9.61 26.86 -13.33
CA GLY A 218 -8.52 27.78 -13.03
C GLY A 218 -8.86 28.87 -12.01
N ASP A 219 -10.03 28.81 -11.37
CA ASP A 219 -10.41 29.72 -10.28
C ASP A 219 -10.12 29.07 -8.92
N LEU A 220 -9.05 29.54 -8.27
CA LEU A 220 -8.61 29.04 -6.96
C LEU A 220 -8.99 29.99 -5.82
N THR A 221 -9.91 30.94 -6.03
CA THR A 221 -10.19 32.00 -5.04
C THR A 221 -10.77 31.46 -3.72
N ASN A 222 -11.54 30.37 -3.78
CA ASN A 222 -12.12 29.70 -2.61
C ASN A 222 -11.50 28.33 -2.34
N PHE A 223 -10.49 27.94 -3.11
CA PHE A 223 -9.79 26.67 -2.96
C PHE A 223 -8.70 26.82 -1.89
N CYS A 224 -8.90 26.21 -0.74
CA CYS A 224 -7.98 26.38 0.41
C CYS A 224 -6.83 25.37 0.42
N GLN A 225 -6.96 24.28 -0.35
CA GLN A 225 -5.91 23.27 -0.45
C GLN A 225 -4.80 23.75 -1.38
N LEU A 226 -3.57 23.29 -1.13
CA LEU A 226 -2.39 23.74 -1.89
C LEU A 226 -2.38 23.27 -3.34
N ASN A 227 -3.12 22.22 -3.67
CA ASN A 227 -3.10 21.58 -4.98
C ASN A 227 -4.51 21.14 -5.40
N PRO A 228 -5.05 21.66 -6.53
CA PRO A 228 -6.34 21.22 -7.05
C PRO A 228 -6.30 19.88 -7.81
N ASP A 229 -5.13 19.27 -7.98
CA ASP A 229 -5.01 17.86 -8.40
C ASP A 229 -5.27 16.97 -7.16
N TYR A 230 -6.55 16.82 -6.84
CA TYR A 230 -7.10 16.14 -5.66
C TYR A 230 -6.96 14.61 -5.77
N ASN A 231 -7.13 14.05 -6.97
CA ASN A 231 -6.97 12.62 -7.21
C ASN A 231 -5.50 12.18 -7.41
N HIS A 232 -4.58 13.16 -7.49
CA HIS A 232 -3.14 12.99 -7.64
C HIS A 232 -2.73 12.25 -8.94
N ASP A 233 -3.51 12.40 -10.02
CA ASP A 233 -3.20 11.83 -11.33
C ASP A 233 -2.19 12.66 -12.15
N GLY A 234 -1.82 13.84 -11.65
CA GLY A 234 -0.89 14.77 -12.27
C GLY A 234 -1.55 15.78 -13.21
N SER A 235 -2.88 15.80 -13.30
CA SER A 235 -3.67 16.71 -14.14
C SER A 235 -4.89 17.25 -13.41
N VAL A 236 -5.03 18.57 -13.30
CA VAL A 236 -6.23 19.19 -12.73
C VAL A 236 -7.38 19.14 -13.75
N ASN A 237 -8.37 18.28 -13.54
CA ASN A 237 -9.42 17.97 -14.49
C ASN A 237 -10.73 17.46 -13.82
N GLY A 238 -11.73 17.07 -14.61
CA GLY A 238 -13.03 16.61 -14.09
C GLY A 238 -12.95 15.39 -13.16
N PHE A 239 -11.89 14.58 -13.24
CA PHE A 239 -11.66 13.45 -12.34
C PHE A 239 -11.32 13.89 -10.91
N ASP A 240 -10.82 15.12 -10.71
CA ASP A 240 -10.66 15.70 -9.36
C ASP A 240 -12.01 16.06 -8.75
N VAL A 241 -12.94 16.59 -9.56
CA VAL A 241 -14.33 16.87 -9.14
C VAL A 241 -15.02 15.58 -8.74
N GLU A 242 -14.90 14.52 -9.55
CA GLU A 242 -15.46 13.21 -9.23
C GLU A 242 -14.88 12.64 -7.93
N ALA A 243 -13.58 12.84 -7.68
CA ALA A 243 -12.94 12.39 -6.45
C ALA A 243 -13.40 13.18 -5.21
N VAL A 244 -13.60 14.50 -5.31
CA VAL A 244 -14.21 15.30 -4.24
C VAL A 244 -15.67 14.88 -4.03
N GLU A 245 -16.45 14.68 -5.10
CA GLU A 245 -17.84 14.21 -5.01
C GLU A 245 -17.94 12.84 -4.32
N GLN A 246 -17.03 11.93 -4.62
CA GLN A 246 -16.91 10.63 -3.94
C GLN A 246 -16.63 10.84 -2.44
N GLY A 247 -15.67 11.69 -2.09
CA GLY A 247 -15.36 12.04 -0.70
C GLY A 247 -16.55 12.67 0.04
N VAL A 248 -17.26 13.61 -0.58
CA VAL A 248 -18.48 14.23 -0.02
C VAL A 248 -19.57 13.19 0.25
N ASN A 249 -19.67 12.17 -0.59
CA ASN A 249 -20.61 11.06 -0.42
C ASN A 249 -20.11 9.97 0.55
N GLY A 250 -18.95 10.17 1.20
CA GLY A 250 -18.37 9.25 2.17
C GLY A 250 -17.73 8.01 1.56
N ALA A 251 -17.40 8.04 0.26
CA ALA A 251 -16.58 7.01 -0.35
C ALA A 251 -15.12 7.18 0.08
N PRO A 252 -14.38 6.08 0.24
CA PRO A 252 -12.94 6.14 0.35
C PRO A 252 -12.35 6.63 -0.98
N CYS A 253 -11.42 7.56 -0.84
CA CYS A 253 -10.38 7.85 -1.82
C CYS A 253 -9.08 7.13 -1.39
#